data_AF-A0A5N7ATJ8-F1
#
_entry.id   AF-A0A5N7ATJ8-F1
#
_cell.length_a   1.000
_cell.length_b   1.000
_cell.length_c   1.000
_cell.angle_alpha   90.00
_cell.angle_beta   90.00
_cell.angle_gamma   90.00
#
_symmetry.space_group_name_H-M   'P 1'
#
loop_
_entity.id
_entity.type
_entity.pdbx_description
1 polymer ?
#
loop_
_entity_poly.entity_id
_entity_poly.type
_entity_poly.pdbx_seq_one_letter_code
_entity_poly.pdbx_strand_id
1 'polypeptide(L)'
;MGGRLIPGVVVFSLLGYLGQGSYNAIDKWQMEQANTPSKPIIQRIADSKWIPLKSLSDDDYRGLLSEKLLSIEAEMALLDEKIEELEKSKARGLETELSKTESK
;
A
#
# COMPACT_ATOMS: atom_id res chain seq x y z
N MET A 1 -27.77 43.46 7.55
CA MET A 1 -27.02 42.36 6.89
C MET A 1 -27.30 41.02 7.59
N GLY A 2 -28.49 40.44 7.44
CA GLY A 2 -28.90 39.24 8.21
C GLY A 2 -29.46 38.05 7.40
N GLY A 3 -29.92 38.28 6.16
CA GLY A 3 -30.57 37.23 5.36
C GLY A 3 -29.64 36.23 4.66
N ARG A 4 -28.32 36.47 4.65
CA ARG A 4 -27.35 35.66 3.89
C ARG A 4 -26.90 34.38 4.60
N LEU A 5 -27.17 34.25 5.90
CA LEU A 5 -26.73 33.10 6.72
C LEU A 5 -27.83 32.08 6.97
N ILE A 6 -29.10 32.44 6.73
CA ILE A 6 -30.28 31.60 6.98
C ILE A 6 -30.18 30.24 6.24
N PRO A 7 -29.80 30.18 4.95
CA PRO A 7 -29.67 28.90 4.26
C PRO A 7 -28.62 27.98 4.89
N GLY A 8 -27.49 28.56 5.33
CA GLY A 8 -26.44 27.82 6.02
C GLY A 8 -26.93 27.24 7.33
N VAL A 9 -27.60 28.04 8.16
CA VAL A 9 -28.14 27.58 9.45
C VAL A 9 -29.11 26.41 9.25
N VAL A 10 -30.00 26.46 8.27
CA VAL A 10 -30.95 25.36 7.99
C VAL A 10 -30.23 24.07 7.61
N VAL A 11 -29.25 24.14 6.71
CA VAL A 11 -28.49 22.95 6.25
C VAL A 11 -27.67 22.37 7.40
N PHE A 12 -26.93 23.21 8.13
CA PHE A 12 -26.10 22.73 9.25
C PHE A 12 -26.94 22.22 10.42
N SER A 13 -28.12 22.79 10.68
CA SER A 13 -29.05 22.24 11.68
C SER A 13 -29.61 20.88 11.26
N LEU A 14 -29.97 20.70 9.98
CA LEU A 14 -30.38 19.38 9.47
C LEU A 14 -29.25 18.35 9.59
N LEU A 15 -28.04 18.72 9.15
CA LEU A 15 -26.87 17.85 9.24
C LEU A 15 -26.52 17.52 10.69
N GLY A 16 -26.59 18.50 11.58
CA GLY A 16 -26.37 18.31 13.01
C GLY A 16 -27.39 17.36 13.64
N TYR A 17 -28.68 17.55 13.33
CA TYR A 17 -29.76 16.68 13.81
C TYR A 17 -29.62 15.24 13.30
N LEU A 18 -29.35 15.07 12.00
CA LEU A 18 -29.12 13.75 11.40
C LEU A 18 -27.88 13.08 12.01
N GLY A 19 -26.77 13.82 12.15
CA GLY A 19 -25.54 13.32 12.75
C GLY A 19 -25.72 12.86 14.19
N GLN A 20 -26.40 13.66 15.02
CA GLN A 20 -26.73 13.28 16.40
C GLN A 20 -27.64 12.04 16.44
N GLY A 21 -28.62 11.95 15.55
CA GLY A 21 -29.49 10.77 15.43
C GLY A 21 -28.73 9.50 15.08
N SER A 22 -27.84 9.58 14.08
CA SER A 22 -26.96 8.46 13.70
C SER A 22 -26.02 8.06 14.84
N TYR A 23 -25.40 9.04 15.53
CA TYR A 23 -24.51 8.78 16.64
C TYR A 23 -25.23 8.05 17.79
N ASN A 24 -26.40 8.55 18.20
CA ASN A 24 -27.19 7.94 19.27
C ASN A 24 -27.67 6.52 18.93
N ALA A 25 -27.96 6.24 17.65
CA ALA A 25 -28.33 4.90 17.21
C ALA A 25 -27.15 3.92 17.27
N ILE A 26 -25.95 4.36 16.83
CA ILE A 26 -24.72 3.56 16.87
C ILE A 26 -24.28 3.33 18.33
N ASP A 27 -24.40 4.34 19.18
CA ASP A 27 -24.04 4.25 20.60
C ASP A 27 -24.95 3.27 21.35
N LYS A 28 -26.27 3.33 21.11
CA LYS A 28 -27.23 2.34 21.63
C LYS A 28 -26.93 0.93 21.13
N TRP A 29 -26.66 0.77 19.84
CA TRP A 29 -26.28 -0.52 19.25
C TRP A 29 -24.99 -1.07 19.86
N GLN A 30 -23.97 -0.22 20.07
CA GLN A 30 -22.73 -0.61 20.75
C GLN A 30 -22.96 -0.99 22.21
N MET A 31 -23.79 -0.25 22.96
CA MET A 31 -24.14 -0.58 24.34
C MET A 31 -24.89 -1.91 24.43
N GLU A 32 -25.82 -2.18 23.51
CA GLU A 32 -26.52 -3.47 23.40
C GLU A 32 -25.58 -4.62 23.00
N GLN A 33 -24.55 -4.34 22.20
CA GLN A 33 -23.51 -5.29 21.82
C GLN A 33 -22.29 -5.30 22.75
N ALA A 34 -22.28 -4.54 23.85
CA ALA A 34 -21.13 -4.45 24.76
C ALA A 34 -20.79 -5.79 25.45
N ASN A 35 -21.75 -6.74 25.49
CA ASN A 35 -21.55 -8.11 25.96
C ASN A 35 -21.11 -9.09 24.86
N THR A 36 -20.97 -8.64 23.61
CA THR A 36 -20.45 -9.45 22.49
C THR A 36 -19.02 -9.00 22.20
N PRO A 37 -18.02 -9.90 22.22
CA PRO A 37 -16.64 -9.54 21.89
C PRO A 37 -16.55 -9.16 20.41
N SER A 38 -16.72 -7.87 20.12
CA SER A 38 -16.57 -7.30 18.79
C SER A 38 -15.14 -6.81 18.62
N LYS A 39 -14.54 -7.09 17.45
CA LYS A 39 -13.19 -6.62 17.13
C LYS A 39 -13.13 -5.07 17.25
N PRO A 40 -12.05 -4.50 17.82
CA PRO A 40 -11.83 -3.05 17.85
C PRO A 40 -12.04 -2.39 16.47
N ILE A 41 -12.55 -1.16 16.44
CA ILE A 41 -12.86 -0.43 15.19
C ILE A 41 -11.65 -0.38 14.24
N ILE A 42 -10.45 -0.15 14.76
CA ILE A 42 -9.20 -0.16 13.98
C ILE A 42 -8.96 -1.52 13.31
N GLN A 43 -9.24 -2.63 14.00
CA GLN A 43 -9.12 -3.97 13.41
C GLN A 43 -10.18 -4.22 12.33
N ARG A 44 -11.41 -3.73 12.52
CA ARG A 44 -12.47 -3.83 11.49
C ARG A 44 -12.14 -3.01 10.24
N ILE A 45 -11.47 -1.88 10.43
CA ILE A 45 -10.96 -1.03 9.35
C ILE A 45 -9.80 -1.74 8.64
N ALA A 46 -8.83 -2.31 9.37
CA ALA A 46 -7.74 -3.08 8.78
C ALA A 46 -8.21 -4.36 8.04
N ASP A 47 -9.30 -4.99 8.52
CA ASP A 47 -9.94 -6.15 7.88
C ASP A 47 -10.84 -5.77 6.68
N SER A 48 -11.00 -4.48 6.37
CA SER A 48 -11.88 -4.00 5.29
C SER A 48 -11.28 -4.27 3.92
N LYS A 49 -12.09 -4.81 3.00
CA LYS A 49 -11.73 -5.04 1.59
C LYS A 49 -11.34 -3.75 0.81
N TRP A 50 -11.64 -2.57 1.35
CA TRP A 50 -11.43 -1.28 0.69
C TRP A 50 -10.16 -0.56 1.15
N ILE A 51 -9.39 -1.15 2.06
CA ILE A 51 -8.19 -0.52 2.62
C ILE A 51 -6.97 -1.31 2.17
N PRO A 52 -6.00 -0.68 1.48
CA PRO A 52 -4.82 -1.36 0.95
C PRO A 52 -3.75 -1.56 2.05
N LEU A 53 -4.18 -1.95 3.25
CA LEU A 53 -3.30 -2.26 4.38
C LEU A 53 -3.73 -3.61 4.94
N LYS A 54 -2.76 -4.52 5.12
CA LYS A 54 -2.98 -5.85 5.67
C LYS A 54 -2.41 -5.88 7.08
N SER A 55 -3.20 -6.30 8.08
CA SER A 55 -2.65 -6.64 9.39
C SER A 55 -1.82 -7.92 9.29
N LEU A 56 -0.61 -7.92 9.82
CA LEU A 56 0.30 -9.06 9.82
C LEU A 56 0.76 -9.31 11.26
N SER A 57 0.87 -10.58 11.66
CA SER A 57 1.61 -10.95 12.86
C SER A 57 3.12 -10.82 12.60
N ASP A 58 3.93 -10.84 13.66
CA ASP A 58 5.40 -10.81 13.55
C ASP A 58 5.94 -11.96 12.67
N ASP A 59 5.35 -13.15 12.80
CA ASP A 59 5.72 -14.32 12.01
C ASP A 59 5.33 -14.15 10.54
N ASP A 60 4.13 -13.62 10.26
CA ASP A 60 3.71 -13.33 8.88
C ASP A 60 4.61 -12.27 8.23
N TYR A 61 5.03 -11.26 9.01
CA TYR A 61 5.92 -10.21 8.54
C TYR A 61 7.31 -10.76 8.20
N ARG A 62 7.85 -11.64 9.05
CA ARG A 62 9.12 -12.36 8.79
C ARG A 62 9.02 -13.23 7.54
N GLY A 63 7.91 -13.93 7.35
CA GLY A 63 7.65 -14.72 6.15
C GLY A 63 7.64 -13.86 4.88
N LEU A 64 6.91 -12.74 4.91
CA LEU A 64 6.85 -11.79 3.80
C LEU A 64 8.24 -11.24 3.44
N LEU A 65 9.02 -10.83 4.44
CA LEU A 65 10.39 -10.33 4.22
C LEU A 65 11.29 -11.38 3.58
N SER A 66 11.20 -12.63 4.04
CA SER A 66 11.97 -13.75 3.48
C SER A 66 11.64 -13.98 2.01
N GLU A 67 10.35 -13.92 1.63
CA GLU A 67 9.91 -14.06 0.24
C GLU A 67 10.46 -12.92 -0.64
N LYS A 68 10.40 -11.67 -0.16
CA LYS A 68 10.94 -10.51 -0.89
C LYS A 68 12.45 -10.61 -1.07
N LEU A 69 13.17 -11.07 -0.04
CA LEU A 69 14.61 -11.26 -0.11
C LEU A 69 14.97 -12.28 -1.20
N LEU A 70 14.28 -13.43 -1.24
CA LEU A 70 14.51 -14.46 -2.26
C LEU A 70 14.23 -13.95 -3.69
N SER A 71 13.17 -13.15 -3.88
CA SER A 71 12.88 -12.50 -5.17
C SER A 71 14.02 -11.59 -5.62
N ILE A 72 14.53 -10.76 -4.70
CA ILE A 72 15.63 -9.84 -4.98
C ILE A 72 16.91 -10.63 -5.31
N GLU A 73 17.22 -11.70 -4.59
CA GLU A 73 18.36 -12.57 -4.89
C GLU A 73 18.28 -13.18 -6.28
N ALA A 74 17.10 -13.64 -6.70
CA ALA A 74 16.90 -14.15 -8.05
C ALA A 74 17.07 -13.05 -9.12
N GLU A 75 16.54 -11.85 -8.87
CA GLU A 75 16.73 -10.71 -9.77
C GLU A 75 18.20 -10.28 -9.88
N MET A 76 18.95 -10.33 -8.78
CA MET A 76 20.40 -10.07 -8.78
C MET A 76 21.16 -11.10 -9.62
N ALA A 77 20.85 -12.39 -9.50
CA ALA A 77 21.49 -13.42 -10.31
C ALA A 77 21.25 -13.22 -11.82
N LEU A 78 20.03 -12.84 -12.22
CA LEU A 78 19.72 -12.50 -13.61
C LEU A 78 20.45 -11.24 -14.09
N LEU A 79 20.70 -10.27 -13.20
CA LEU A 79 21.49 -9.08 -13.52
C LEU A 79 22.97 -9.41 -13.70
N ASP A 80 23.54 -10.30 -12.88
CA ASP A 80 24.92 -10.75 -13.01
C ASP A 80 25.16 -11.42 -14.38
N GLU A 81 24.25 -12.29 -14.82
CA GLU A 81 24.31 -12.88 -16.17
C GLU A 81 24.29 -11.82 -17.28
N LYS A 82 23.44 -10.79 -17.15
CA LYS A 82 23.36 -9.69 -18.12
C LYS A 82 24.62 -8.84 -18.13
N ILE A 83 25.22 -8.59 -16.96
CA ILE A 83 26.49 -7.85 -16.85
C ILE A 83 27.59 -8.65 -17.55
N GLU A 84 27.69 -9.96 -17.31
CA GLU A 84 28.68 -10.82 -17.95
C GLU A 84 28.50 -10.85 -19.48
N GLU A 85 27.27 -10.92 -19.98
CA GLU A 85 26.97 -10.85 -21.42
C GLU A 85 27.43 -9.52 -22.02
N LEU A 86 27.14 -8.39 -21.35
CA LEU A 86 27.56 -7.07 -21.79
C LEU A 86 29.09 -6.93 -21.80
N GLU A 87 29.77 -7.43 -20.79
CA GLU A 87 31.24 -7.44 -20.73
C GLU A 87 31.86 -8.25 -21.88
N LYS A 88 31.33 -9.45 -22.15
CA LYS A 88 31.74 -10.27 -23.29
C LYS A 88 31.46 -9.58 -24.63
N SER A 89 30.32 -8.89 -24.77
CA SER A 89 30.00 -8.13 -25.97
C SER A 89 30.99 -6.97 -26.20
N LYS A 90 31.37 -6.27 -25.13
CA LYS A 90 32.34 -5.18 -25.16
C LYS A 90 33.73 -5.68 -25.53
N ALA A 91 34.17 -6.81 -24.94
CA ALA A 91 35.44 -7.44 -25.27
C ALA A 91 35.52 -7.85 -26.75
N ARG A 92 34.49 -8.51 -27.28
CA ARG A 92 34.41 -8.87 -28.72
C ARG A 92 34.43 -7.65 -29.65
N GLY A 93 33.76 -6.56 -29.25
CA GLY A 93 33.80 -5.30 -29.99
C GLY A 93 35.20 -4.68 -30.06
N LEU A 94 35.96 -4.74 -28.96
CA LEU A 94 37.36 -4.28 -28.90
C LEU A 94 38.30 -5.13 -29.78
N GLU A 95 38.16 -6.45 -29.77
CA GLU A 95 38.94 -7.36 -30.63
C GLU A 95 38.68 -7.13 -32.12
N THR A 96 37.42 -6.81 -32.47
CA THR A 96 37.02 -6.53 -33.86
C THR A 96 37.62 -5.22 -34.37
N GLU A 97 37.74 -4.20 -33.52
CA GLU A 97 38.38 -2.92 -33.89
C GLU A 97 39.90 -3.07 -34.04
N LEU A 98 40.58 -3.78 -33.13
CA LEU A 98 42.04 -4.03 -33.19
C LEU A 98 42.47 -4.80 -34.45
N SER A 99 41.70 -5.81 -34.86
CA SER A 99 41.96 -6.54 -36.11
C SER A 99 41.83 -5.67 -37.36
N LYS A 100 41.02 -4.61 -37.31
CA LYS A 100 40.77 -3.71 -38.45
C LYS A 100 41.85 -2.64 -38.57
N THR A 101 42.48 -2.24 -37.47
CA THR A 101 43.62 -1.31 -37.45
C THR A 101 44.94 -1.96 -37.87
N GLU A 102 45.16 -3.25 -37.61
CA GLU A 102 46.39 -3.95 -38.03
C GLU A 102 46.40 -4.35 -39.52
N SER A 103 45.25 -4.35 -40.20
CA SER A 103 45.13 -4.72 -41.61
C SER A 103 45.21 -3.53 -42.59
N LYS A 104 45.60 -2.33 -42.14
CA LYS A 104 45.64 -1.10 -42.95
C LYS A 104 47.03 -0.48 -42.95
#